data_AF-A0A965U3V9-F1
#
_entry.id   AF-A0A965U3V9-F1
#
_cell.length_a   1.000
_cell.length_b   1.000
_cell.length_c   1.000
_cell.angle_alpha   90.00
_cell.angle_beta   90.00
_cell.angle_gamma   90.00
#
_symmetry.space_group_name_H-M   'P 1'
#
loop_
_entity.id
_entity.type
_entity.pdbx_description
1 polymer ?
#
loop_
_entity_poly.entity_id
_entity_poly.type
_entity_poly.pdbx_seq_one_letter_code
_entity_poly.pdbx_strand_id
1 'polypeptide(L)' 'GANTRAPRAKRAHKNPTWAELKQYKYLICPQCAQKLRVPRGKGRLRVTCTNCGNVFETRS' A
#
# COMPACT_ATOMS: atom_id res chain seq x y z
N GLY A 1 -23.43 -33.85 10.36
CA GLY A 1 -23.24 -32.40 10.21
C GLY A 1 -22.23 -32.14 9.12
N ALA A 2 -22.63 -31.50 8.03
CA ALA A 2 -21.77 -31.25 6.87
C ALA A 2 -20.85 -30.05 7.13
N ASN A 3 -19.55 -30.30 7.28
CA ASN A 3 -18.51 -29.27 7.31
C ASN A 3 -18.10 -28.93 5.87
N THR A 4 -18.89 -28.11 5.19
CA THR A 4 -18.56 -27.60 3.86
C THR A 4 -17.53 -26.48 3.98
N ARG A 5 -16.25 -26.85 3.98
CA ARG A 5 -15.14 -25.92 3.76
C ARG A 5 -15.24 -25.39 2.32
N ALA A 6 -15.84 -24.22 2.15
CA ALA A 6 -15.89 -23.54 0.85
C ALA A 6 -14.46 -23.39 0.29
N PRO A 7 -14.22 -23.68 -1.01
CA PRO A 7 -12.90 -23.48 -1.60
C PRO A 7 -12.56 -22.00 -1.55
N ARG A 8 -11.38 -21.68 -1.01
CA ARG A 8 -10.83 -20.33 -0.91
C ARG A 8 -10.71 -19.77 -2.34
N ALA A 9 -11.68 -18.95 -2.75
CA ALA A 9 -11.77 -18.38 -4.09
C ALA A 9 -10.40 -17.81 -4.50
N LYS A 10 -9.88 -18.29 -5.63
CA LYS A 10 -8.62 -17.81 -6.20
C LYS A 10 -8.86 -16.35 -6.62
N ARG A 11 -8.41 -15.39 -5.81
CA ARG A 11 -8.49 -13.98 -6.17
C ARG A 11 -7.64 -13.79 -7.43
N ALA A 12 -8.27 -13.50 -8.56
CA ALA A 12 -7.57 -13.18 -9.79
C ALA A 12 -6.64 -11.99 -9.52
N HIS A 13 -5.34 -12.18 -9.72
CA HIS A 13 -4.36 -11.10 -9.62
C HIS A 13 -4.60 -10.14 -10.80
N LYS A 14 -5.39 -9.09 -10.58
CA LYS A 14 -5.56 -8.03 -11.56
C LYS A 14 -4.26 -7.21 -11.59
N ASN A 15 -3.66 -7.09 -12.76
CA ASN A 15 -2.58 -6.12 -12.95
C ASN A 15 -3.13 -4.71 -12.72
N PRO A 16 -2.41 -3.83 -11.99
CA PRO A 16 -2.85 -2.46 -11.78
C PRO A 16 -2.96 -1.73 -13.11
N THR A 17 -4.03 -0.97 -13.28
CA THR A 17 -4.22 -0.13 -14.46
C THR A 17 -3.21 1.03 -14.48
N TRP A 18 -2.96 1.60 -15.66
CA TRP A 18 -2.11 2.79 -15.81
C TRP A 18 -2.58 3.98 -14.95
N ALA A 19 -3.90 4.12 -14.76
CA ALA A 19 -4.49 5.14 -13.89
C ALA A 19 -4.08 4.94 -12.41
N GLU A 20 -4.15 3.70 -11.91
CA GLU A 20 -3.76 3.38 -10.52
C GLU A 20 -2.26 3.61 -10.27
N LEU A 21 -1.41 3.27 -11.23
CA LEU A 21 0.04 3.51 -11.15
C LEU A 21 0.36 5.01 -11.08
N LYS A 22 -0.47 5.86 -11.70
CA LYS A 22 -0.28 7.31 -11.71
C LYS A 22 -0.79 7.97 -10.42
N GLN A 23 -1.73 7.35 -9.73
CA GLN A 23 -2.33 7.88 -8.50
C GLN A 23 -1.47 7.65 -7.25
N TYR A 24 -0.62 6.62 -7.23
CA TYR A 24 0.11 6.22 -6.02
C TYR A 24 1.61 6.02 -6.29
N LYS A 25 2.42 6.26 -5.26
CA LYS A 25 3.86 6.00 -5.23
C LYS A 25 4.15 5.11 -4.04
N TYR A 26 5.17 4.28 -4.18
CA TYR A 26 5.69 3.50 -3.08
C TYR A 26 6.91 4.20 -2.52
N LEU A 27 6.97 4.30 -1.20
CA LEU A 27 8.11 4.84 -0.48
C LEU A 27 8.54 3.89 0.61
N ILE A 28 9.80 4.00 0.98
CA ILE A 28 10.44 3.13 1.95
C ILE A 28 10.51 3.88 3.27
N CYS A 29 10.02 3.26 4.34
CA CYS A 29 10.18 3.81 5.68
C CYS A 29 11.69 3.84 6.04
N PRO A 30 12.24 4.99 6.48
CA PRO A 30 13.67 5.09 6.82
C PRO A 30 14.03 4.36 8.11
N GLN A 31 13.06 3.93 8.91
CA GLN A 31 13.29 3.25 10.19
C GLN A 31 13.21 1.72 10.07
N CYS A 32 12.17 1.19 9.42
CA CYS A 32 11.95 -0.25 9.33
C CYS A 32 12.01 -0.81 7.89
N ALA A 33 12.36 0.02 6.91
CA ALA A 33 12.41 -0.35 5.48
C ALA A 33 11.08 -0.85 4.88
N GLN A 34 9.94 -0.67 5.56
CA GLN A 34 8.63 -1.05 5.07
C GLN A 34 8.24 -0.25 3.81
N LYS A 35 7.72 -0.95 2.80
CA LYS A 35 7.08 -0.35 1.62
C LYS A 35 5.71 0.21 2.00
N LEU A 36 5.54 1.53 1.84
CA LEU A 36 4.31 2.27 2.10
C LEU A 36 3.78 2.82 0.79
N ARG A 37 2.47 2.67 0.55
CA ARG A 37 1.77 3.26 -0.59
C ARG A 37 1.24 4.64 -0.21
N VAL A 38 1.61 5.68 -0.95
CA VAL A 38 1.14 7.05 -0.74
C VAL A 38 0.56 7.65 -2.02
N PRO A 39 -0.39 8.60 -1.93
CA PRO A 39 -0.91 9.28 -3.10
C PRO A 39 0.11 10.23 -3.74
N ARG A 40 0.11 10.30 -5.07
CA ARG A 40 0.90 11.24 -5.87
C ARG A 40 0.15 12.56 -6.03
N GLY A 41 0.88 13.65 -6.29
CA GLY A 41 0.33 14.95 -6.65
C GLY A 41 -0.13 15.81 -5.46
N LYS A 42 0.12 15.41 -4.21
CA LYS A 42 -0.25 16.21 -3.03
C LYS A 42 0.87 17.11 -2.49
N GLY A 43 2.02 17.16 -3.16
CA GLY A 43 3.14 18.00 -2.76
C GLY A 43 3.80 17.48 -1.47
N ARG A 44 3.75 18.26 -0.39
CA ARG A 44 4.32 17.88 0.92
C ARG A 44 3.32 16.97 1.65
N LEU A 45 3.72 15.73 1.92
CA LEU A 45 2.94 14.76 2.69
C LEU A 45 3.63 14.43 4.00
N ARG A 46 2.86 14.43 5.08
CA ARG A 46 3.22 13.75 6.32
C ARG A 46 2.78 12.28 6.22
N VAL A 47 3.75 11.38 6.25
CA VAL A 47 3.53 9.94 6.17
C VAL A 47 3.84 9.32 7.51
N THR A 48 2.92 8.50 8.00
CA THR A 48 3.10 7.69 9.21
C THR A 48 3.29 6.25 8.80
N CYS A 49 4.37 5.62 9.26
CA CYS A 49 4.59 4.20 9.02
C CYS A 49 3.61 3.37 9.85
N THR A 50 2.85 2.49 9.19
CA THR A 50 1.91 1.59 9.87
C THR A 50 2.59 0.44 10.63
N ASN A 51 3.88 0.20 10.38
CA ASN A 51 4.62 -0.88 11.02
C ASN A 51 5.37 -0.41 12.28
N CYS A 52 6.08 0.72 12.22
CA CYS A 52 6.86 1.24 13.35
C CYS A 52 6.35 2.55 13.96
N GLY A 53 5.30 3.15 13.39
CA GLY A 53 4.75 4.42 13.87
C GLY A 53 5.57 5.68 13.52
N ASN A 54 6.73 5.53 12.87
CA ASN A 54 7.57 6.68 12.52
C ASN A 54 6.85 7.65 11.56
N VAL A 55 6.82 8.93 11.93
CA VAL A 55 6.22 10.02 11.15
C VAL A 55 7.31 10.81 10.44
N PHE A 56 7.24 10.94 9.13
CA PHE A 56 8.20 11.69 8.34
C PHE A 56 7.54 12.47 7.22
N GLU A 57 8.19 13.55 6.79
CA GLU A 57 7.72 14.38 5.69
C GLU A 57 8.40 13.97 4.39
N THR A 58 7.61 13.84 3.34
CA THR A 58 8.08 13.48 2.00
C THR A 58 7.38 14.30 0.94
N ARG A 59 7.99 14.39 -0.24
CA ARG A 59 7.38 15.01 -1.42
C ARG A 59 6.88 13.91 -2.35
N SER A 60 5.61 14.00 -2.75
CA SER A 60 4.95 13.00 -3.62
C SER A 60 5.64 12.88 -4.97
#